data_AF-A0A933N1H0-F1
#
_entry.id   AF-A0A933N1H0-F1
#
_cell.length_a   1.000
_cell.length_b   1.000
_cell.length_c   1.000
_cell.angle_alpha   90.00
_cell.angle_beta   90.00
_cell.angle_gamma   90.00
#
_symmetry.space_group_name_H-M   'P 1'
#
loop_
_entity.id
_entity.type
_entity.pdbx_description
1 polymer ?
#
loop_
_entity_poly.entity_id
_entity_poly.type
_entity_poly.pdbx_seq_one_letter_code
_entity_poly.pdbx_strand_id
1 'polypeptide(L)'
;MSASNKGTVVLGELKDFLGFLQGMWGILAGVSVLFPLSNSLAKVIPLKEWGPGGALLNFSPQLVTIVTTLVALFVILATFGQRDAFRTRTKRRVLQQQAWPSFVVAILALIIYVGIYSLVANGFFMSQFGWGYETDPRWLLTDVLLLLSYSIFFALMTRAFVLLGMLEYFGKEE
;
A
#
# COMPACT_ATOMS: atom_id res chain seq x y z
N MET A 1 -21.00 -16.52 26.74
CA MET A 1 -19.72 -16.88 26.07
C MET A 1 -18.57 -16.29 26.87
N SER A 2 -17.74 -17.13 27.50
CA SER A 2 -16.71 -16.72 28.48
C SER A 2 -15.45 -16.14 27.81
N ALA A 3 -14.83 -15.15 28.45
CA ALA A 3 -13.59 -14.48 28.00
C ALA A 3 -12.42 -15.45 27.76
N SER A 4 -12.39 -16.60 28.45
CA SER A 4 -11.39 -17.67 28.25
C SER A 4 -11.43 -18.23 26.82
N ASN A 5 -12.61 -18.37 26.23
CA ASN A 5 -12.79 -18.89 24.88
C ASN A 5 -12.42 -17.88 23.78
N LYS A 6 -12.34 -16.59 24.11
CA LYS A 6 -11.87 -15.56 23.18
C LYS A 6 -10.34 -15.54 23.10
N GLY A 7 -9.66 -15.76 24.22
CA GLY A 7 -8.19 -15.82 24.27
C GLY A 7 -7.63 -16.97 23.46
N THR A 8 -8.24 -18.15 23.53
CA THR A 8 -7.83 -19.32 22.74
C THR A 8 -8.04 -19.13 21.24
N VAL A 9 -9.13 -18.46 20.83
CA VAL A 9 -9.37 -18.09 19.42
C VAL A 9 -8.34 -17.09 18.92
N VAL A 10 -8.06 -16.01 19.68
CA VAL A 10 -7.05 -15.00 19.31
C VAL A 10 -5.65 -15.60 19.22
N LEU A 11 -5.29 -16.52 20.11
CA LEU A 11 -4.01 -17.23 20.05
C LEU A 11 -3.93 -18.15 18.82
N GLY A 12 -5.04 -18.78 18.42
CA GLY A 12 -5.13 -19.55 17.18
C GLY A 12 -4.93 -18.67 15.95
N GLU A 13 -5.66 -17.54 15.87
CA GLU A 13 -5.54 -16.54 14.81
C GLU A 13 -4.10 -16.01 14.66
N LEU A 14 -3.44 -15.71 15.79
CA LEU A 14 -2.07 -15.23 15.80
C LEU A 14 -1.09 -16.33 15.33
N LYS A 15 -1.30 -17.58 15.74
CA LYS A 15 -0.47 -18.71 15.31
C LYS A 15 -0.60 -18.94 13.80
N ASP A 16 -1.82 -18.87 13.27
CA ASP A 16 -2.08 -19.00 11.82
C ASP A 16 -1.43 -17.84 11.05
N PHE A 17 -1.53 -16.61 11.56
CA PHE A 17 -0.87 -15.45 10.96
C PHE A 17 0.66 -15.56 10.97
N LEU A 18 1.24 -16.02 12.08
CA LEU A 18 2.68 -16.27 12.16
C LEU A 18 3.12 -17.42 11.24
N GLY A 19 2.29 -18.46 11.08
CA GLY A 19 2.52 -19.53 10.11
C GLY A 19 2.51 -19.02 8.66
N PHE A 20 1.55 -18.14 8.33
CA PHE A 20 1.51 -17.43 7.05
C PHE A 20 2.78 -16.58 6.82
N LEU A 21 3.23 -15.84 7.83
CA LEU A 21 4.44 -15.01 7.75
C LEU A 21 5.74 -15.80 7.60
N GLN A 22 5.74 -17.12 7.78
CA GLN A 22 6.92 -17.97 7.54
C GLN A 22 7.11 -18.33 6.06
N GLY A 23 6.09 -18.12 5.20
CA GLY A 23 6.23 -18.29 3.76
C GLY A 23 7.03 -17.15 3.12
N MET A 24 7.69 -17.41 1.99
CA MET A 24 8.53 -16.41 1.31
C MET A 24 7.72 -15.15 0.96
N TRP A 25 6.50 -15.34 0.46
CA TRP A 25 5.60 -14.24 0.13
C TRP A 25 4.90 -13.63 1.37
N GLY A 26 4.76 -14.40 2.46
CA GLY A 26 4.30 -13.91 3.75
C GLY A 26 5.29 -12.97 4.41
N ILE A 27 6.59 -13.29 4.37
CA ILE A 27 7.67 -12.39 4.79
C ILE A 27 7.63 -11.12 3.95
N LEU A 28 7.54 -11.23 2.63
CA LEU A 28 7.44 -10.07 1.73
C LEU A 28 6.21 -9.21 2.05
N ALA A 29 5.06 -9.83 2.33
CA ALA A 29 3.88 -9.10 2.78
C ALA A 29 4.15 -8.35 4.10
N GLY A 30 4.69 -9.03 5.12
CA GLY A 30 5.01 -8.40 6.41
C GLY A 30 6.00 -7.23 6.26
N VAL A 31 7.06 -7.42 5.48
CA VAL A 31 8.07 -6.37 5.24
C VAL A 31 7.50 -5.25 4.34
N SER A 32 6.54 -5.55 3.46
CA SER A 32 5.97 -4.55 2.55
C SER A 32 5.22 -3.41 3.26
N VAL A 33 4.70 -3.66 4.46
CA VAL A 33 4.16 -2.62 5.34
C VAL A 33 5.18 -1.56 5.67
N LEU A 34 6.44 -1.96 5.79
CA LEU A 34 7.54 -1.05 6.09
C LEU A 34 8.05 -0.35 4.84
N PHE A 35 7.64 -0.74 3.63
CA PHE A 35 8.15 -0.12 2.41
C PHE A 35 7.90 1.39 2.30
N PRO A 36 6.78 1.97 2.75
CA PRO A 36 6.63 3.42 2.79
C PRO A 36 7.70 4.07 3.69
N LEU A 37 8.01 3.45 4.83
CA LEU A 37 9.05 3.89 5.75
C LEU A 37 10.46 3.69 5.16
N SER A 38 10.71 2.53 4.54
CA SER A 38 11.95 2.25 3.81
C SER A 38 12.15 3.23 2.67
N ASN A 39 11.07 3.63 1.98
CA ASN A 39 11.14 4.63 0.93
C ASN A 39 11.54 6.01 1.48
N SER A 40 11.02 6.40 2.64
CA SER A 40 11.45 7.64 3.31
C SER A 40 12.95 7.65 3.64
N LEU A 41 13.55 6.48 3.89
CA LEU A 41 14.98 6.35 4.20
C LEU A 41 15.84 6.23 2.94
N ALA A 42 15.43 5.39 1.99
CA ALA A 42 16.17 5.08 0.77
C ALA A 42 15.95 6.12 -0.35
N LYS A 43 14.90 6.94 -0.25
CA LYS A 43 14.53 8.00 -1.21
C LYS A 43 14.38 7.50 -2.65
N VAL A 44 13.88 6.27 -2.82
CA VAL A 44 13.74 5.60 -4.13
C VAL A 44 12.60 6.22 -4.93
N ILE A 45 11.45 6.43 -4.29
CA ILE A 45 10.30 7.14 -4.83
C ILE A 45 10.36 8.56 -4.27
N PRO A 46 10.37 9.58 -5.15
CA PRO A 46 10.57 10.95 -4.73
C PRO A 46 9.40 11.43 -3.88
N LEU A 47 9.68 11.86 -2.65
CA LEU A 47 8.68 12.34 -1.69
C LEU A 47 9.30 13.50 -0.91
N LYS A 48 9.12 14.73 -1.42
CA LYS A 48 9.77 15.93 -0.88
C LYS A 48 8.82 17.12 -0.83
N GLU A 49 8.97 17.92 0.22
CA GLU A 49 8.31 19.22 0.40
C GLU A 49 8.66 20.18 -0.73
N TRP A 50 7.74 21.11 -0.99
CA TRP A 50 7.81 22.13 -2.02
C TRP A 50 9.14 22.88 -2.02
N GLY A 51 9.70 23.06 -3.22
CA GLY A 51 11.03 23.63 -3.43
C GLY A 51 11.77 22.91 -4.55
N PRO A 52 13.10 23.06 -4.68
CA PRO A 52 13.87 22.43 -5.75
C PRO A 52 13.69 20.90 -5.75
N GLY A 53 12.99 20.37 -6.76
CA GLY A 53 12.71 18.94 -6.92
C GLY A 53 11.63 18.38 -5.96
N GLY A 54 10.86 19.24 -5.31
CA GLY A 54 9.76 18.88 -4.40
C GLY A 54 8.38 19.13 -4.99
N ALA A 55 7.37 18.39 -4.53
CA ALA A 55 6.02 18.47 -5.09
C ALA A 55 4.90 18.63 -4.05
N LEU A 56 5.19 18.46 -2.75
CA LEU A 56 4.19 18.56 -1.70
C LEU A 56 4.18 19.96 -1.08
N LEU A 57 3.06 20.69 -1.21
CA LEU A 57 2.95 22.06 -0.69
C LEU A 57 2.30 22.12 0.69
N ASN A 58 1.25 21.34 0.91
CA ASN A 58 0.40 21.34 2.10
C ASN A 58 0.67 20.14 3.02
N PHE A 59 1.12 19.02 2.47
CA PHE A 59 1.40 17.81 3.24
C PHE A 59 2.90 17.61 3.47
N SER A 60 3.27 17.20 4.68
CA SER A 60 4.64 16.77 4.95
C SER A 60 4.89 15.35 4.42
N PRO A 61 6.11 15.04 3.92
CA PRO A 61 6.52 13.69 3.54
C PRO A 61 6.26 12.64 4.63
N GLN A 62 6.44 13.04 5.89
CA GLN A 62 6.21 12.19 7.06
C GLN A 62 4.73 11.85 7.22
N LEU A 63 3.83 12.82 7.03
CA LEU A 63 2.39 12.58 7.06
C LEU A 63 1.98 11.59 5.97
N VAL A 64 2.45 11.79 4.74
CA VAL A 64 2.16 10.88 3.61
C VAL A 64 2.64 9.46 3.94
N THR A 65 3.84 9.33 4.51
CA THR A 65 4.43 8.05 4.89
C THR A 65 3.62 7.35 5.99
N ILE A 66 3.23 8.07 7.06
CA ILE A 66 2.44 7.52 8.17
C ILE A 66 1.09 7.02 7.65
N VAL A 67 0.35 7.86 6.91
CA VAL A 67 -0.97 7.51 6.36
C VAL A 67 -0.86 6.27 5.48
N THR A 68 0.13 6.25 4.58
CA THR A 68 0.36 5.12 3.68
C THR A 68 0.67 3.83 4.43
N THR A 69 1.47 3.92 5.50
CA THR A 69 1.83 2.77 6.33
C THR A 69 0.62 2.21 7.07
N LEU A 70 -0.23 3.09 7.63
CA LEU A 70 -1.48 2.70 8.28
C LEU A 70 -2.45 2.04 7.29
N VAL A 71 -2.55 2.57 6.07
CA VAL A 71 -3.35 1.95 4.99
C VAL A 71 -2.79 0.58 4.63
N ALA A 72 -1.47 0.44 4.46
CA ALA A 72 -0.84 -0.84 4.14
C ALA A 72 -1.07 -1.88 5.26
N LEU A 73 -0.90 -1.49 6.53
CA LEU A 73 -1.22 -2.32 7.70
C LEU A 73 -2.66 -2.81 7.67
N PHE A 74 -3.60 -1.88 7.49
CA PHE A 74 -5.02 -2.20 7.45
C PHE A 74 -5.32 -3.17 6.30
N VAL A 75 -4.71 -2.98 5.14
CA VAL A 75 -4.90 -3.86 3.98
C VAL A 75 -4.34 -5.25 4.24
N ILE A 76 -3.20 -5.42 4.93
CA ILE A 76 -2.75 -6.76 5.33
C ILE A 76 -3.77 -7.44 6.22
N LEU A 77 -4.19 -6.77 7.29
CA LEU A 77 -5.10 -7.35 8.27
C LEU A 77 -6.45 -7.68 7.64
N ALA A 78 -7.00 -6.78 6.84
CA ALA A 78 -8.28 -6.98 6.16
C ALA A 78 -8.20 -8.10 5.11
N THR A 79 -7.09 -8.19 4.36
CA THR A 79 -6.90 -9.23 3.35
C THR A 79 -6.68 -10.60 3.99
N PHE A 80 -5.89 -10.66 5.06
CA PHE A 80 -5.65 -11.89 5.82
C PHE A 80 -6.88 -12.34 6.60
N GLY A 81 -7.67 -11.42 7.16
CA GLY A 81 -8.92 -11.74 7.86
C GLY A 81 -9.98 -12.39 6.97
N GLN A 82 -9.85 -12.27 5.65
CA GLN A 82 -10.71 -12.96 4.69
C GLN A 82 -10.20 -14.37 4.33
N ARG A 83 -9.18 -14.91 5.03
CA ARG A 83 -8.54 -16.21 4.73
C ARG A 83 -9.52 -17.39 4.65
N ASP A 84 -10.56 -17.41 5.47
CA ASP A 84 -11.53 -18.51 5.48
C ASP A 84 -12.36 -18.56 4.20
N ALA A 85 -12.59 -17.42 3.54
CA ALA A 85 -13.25 -17.36 2.24
C ALA A 85 -12.41 -17.98 1.11
N PHE A 86 -11.11 -18.19 1.34
CA PHE A 86 -10.10 -18.65 0.39
C PHE A 86 -9.73 -20.13 0.51
N ARG A 87 -10.18 -20.82 1.57
CA ARG A 87 -9.83 -22.23 1.85
C ARG A 87 -10.43 -23.24 0.85
N THR A 88 -11.36 -22.85 -0.02
CA THR A 88 -12.00 -23.73 -1.01
C THR A 88 -11.20 -23.80 -2.32
N ARG A 89 -10.68 -24.99 -2.70
CA ARG A 89 -9.85 -25.27 -3.91
C ARG A 89 -10.33 -24.58 -5.20
N THR A 90 -11.64 -24.48 -5.42
CA THR A 90 -12.26 -23.87 -6.62
C THR A 90 -11.98 -22.37 -6.76
N LYS A 91 -11.58 -21.67 -5.68
CA LYS A 91 -11.30 -20.23 -5.67
C LYS A 91 -9.82 -19.86 -5.89
N ARG A 92 -8.92 -20.84 -6.05
CA ARG A 92 -7.48 -20.61 -6.29
C ARG A 92 -7.21 -19.83 -7.60
N ARG A 93 -8.01 -20.09 -8.65
CA ARG A 93 -7.98 -19.32 -9.92
C ARG A 93 -8.50 -17.89 -9.75
N VAL A 94 -9.54 -17.69 -8.94
CA VAL A 94 -10.11 -16.36 -8.64
C VAL A 94 -9.11 -15.50 -7.87
N LEU A 95 -8.34 -16.12 -6.96
CA LEU A 95 -7.25 -15.48 -6.22
C LEU A 95 -6.12 -14.98 -7.15
N GLN A 96 -5.65 -15.84 -8.07
CA GLN A 96 -4.64 -15.44 -9.06
C GLN A 96 -5.18 -14.34 -10.01
N GLN A 97 -6.45 -14.45 -10.41
CA GLN A 97 -7.11 -13.44 -11.24
C GLN A 97 -7.33 -12.10 -10.51
N GLN A 98 -7.34 -12.06 -9.18
CA GLN A 98 -7.43 -10.80 -8.41
C GLN A 98 -6.05 -10.23 -8.02
N ALA A 99 -5.04 -11.08 -7.86
CA ALA A 99 -3.68 -10.63 -7.55
C ALA A 99 -3.06 -9.84 -8.71
N TRP A 100 -3.21 -10.33 -9.94
CA TRP A 100 -2.71 -9.67 -11.14
C TRP A 100 -3.24 -8.25 -11.36
N PRO A 101 -4.57 -7.99 -11.37
CA PRO A 101 -5.09 -6.64 -11.52
C PRO A 101 -4.71 -5.75 -10.34
N SER A 102 -4.60 -6.28 -9.11
CA SER A 102 -4.10 -5.48 -7.97
C SER A 102 -2.67 -5.00 -8.22
N PHE A 103 -1.80 -5.87 -8.72
CA PHE A 103 -0.42 -5.52 -9.07
C PHE A 103 -0.34 -4.52 -10.23
N VAL A 104 -1.11 -4.73 -11.30
CA VAL A 104 -1.16 -3.82 -12.46
C VAL A 104 -1.67 -2.45 -12.03
N VAL A 105 -2.75 -2.39 -11.25
CA VAL A 105 -3.30 -1.12 -10.74
C VAL A 105 -2.32 -0.45 -9.78
N ALA A 106 -1.54 -1.22 -9.00
CA ALA A 106 -0.47 -0.65 -8.18
C ALA A 106 0.58 0.05 -9.05
N ILE A 107 1.09 -0.61 -10.10
CA ILE A 107 2.06 -0.03 -11.02
C ILE A 107 1.49 1.22 -11.70
N LEU A 108 0.24 1.17 -12.16
CA LEU A 108 -0.42 2.33 -12.75
C LEU A 108 -0.54 3.50 -11.76
N ALA A 109 -0.86 3.22 -10.49
CA ALA A 109 -0.90 4.23 -9.45
C ALA A 109 0.49 4.86 -9.20
N LEU A 110 1.56 4.07 -9.26
CA LEU A 110 2.93 4.58 -9.17
C LEU A 110 3.31 5.45 -10.38
N ILE A 111 2.93 5.04 -11.60
CA ILE A 111 3.18 5.83 -12.81
C ILE A 111 2.44 7.17 -12.72
N ILE A 112 1.19 7.17 -12.27
CA ILE A 112 0.39 8.39 -12.05
C ILE A 112 1.08 9.27 -10.99
N TYR A 113 1.51 8.68 -9.88
CA TYR A 113 2.22 9.40 -8.82
C TYR A 113 3.47 10.09 -9.37
N VAL A 114 4.37 9.35 -10.03
CA VAL A 114 5.62 9.88 -10.57
C VAL A 114 5.36 10.92 -11.66
N GLY A 115 4.35 10.70 -12.50
CA GLY A 115 3.93 11.65 -13.53
C GLY A 115 3.48 12.98 -12.94
N ILE A 116 2.53 12.95 -12.00
CA ILE A 116 2.04 14.16 -11.31
C ILE A 116 3.20 14.82 -10.56
N TYR A 117 3.98 14.06 -9.79
CA TYR A 117 5.13 14.58 -9.05
C TYR A 117 6.11 15.31 -9.97
N SER A 118 6.46 14.71 -11.11
CA SER A 118 7.39 15.30 -12.07
C SER A 118 6.84 16.58 -12.70
N LEU A 119 5.55 16.61 -13.08
CA LEU A 119 4.91 17.81 -13.62
C LEU A 119 4.92 18.95 -12.59
N VAL A 120 4.62 18.63 -11.33
CA VAL A 120 4.65 19.61 -10.24
C VAL A 120 6.07 20.12 -9.97
N ALA A 121 7.03 19.21 -9.78
CA ALA A 121 8.41 19.55 -9.43
C ALA A 121 9.13 20.36 -10.52
N ASN A 122 8.74 20.19 -11.80
CA ASN A 122 9.26 20.97 -12.93
C ASN A 122 8.49 22.29 -13.17
N GLY A 123 7.52 22.64 -12.33
CA GLY A 123 6.74 23.87 -12.49
C GLY A 123 5.84 23.88 -13.74
N PHE A 124 5.46 22.71 -14.26
CA PHE A 124 4.60 22.60 -15.45
C PHE A 124 3.25 23.30 -15.24
N PHE A 125 2.62 23.09 -14.09
CA PHE A 125 1.33 23.71 -13.77
C PHE A 125 1.42 25.23 -13.61
N MET A 126 2.55 25.74 -13.12
CA MET A 126 2.80 27.18 -13.03
C MET A 126 3.01 27.79 -14.41
N SER A 127 3.85 27.16 -15.25
CA SER A 127 4.19 27.68 -16.58
C SER A 127 3.05 27.58 -17.59
N GLN A 128 2.29 26.48 -17.59
CA GLN A 128 1.25 26.23 -18.60
C GLN A 128 -0.14 26.70 -18.17
N PHE A 129 -0.44 26.63 -16.87
CA PHE A 129 -1.78 26.93 -16.34
C PHE A 129 -1.82 28.16 -15.42
N GLY A 130 -0.67 28.82 -15.19
CA GLY A 130 -0.61 30.06 -14.41
C GLY A 130 -1.01 29.89 -12.95
N TRP A 131 -0.78 28.72 -12.35
CA TRP A 131 -1.09 28.50 -10.94
C TRP A 131 -0.20 29.37 -10.05
N GLY A 132 -0.80 30.08 -9.10
CA GLY A 132 -0.11 30.89 -8.09
C GLY A 132 0.60 30.03 -7.05
N TYR A 133 1.65 30.56 -6.43
CA TYR A 133 2.56 29.78 -5.57
C TYR A 133 1.94 29.27 -4.26
N GLU A 134 0.92 29.92 -3.68
CA GLU A 134 0.50 29.63 -2.29
C GLU A 134 -1.01 29.75 -2.01
N THR A 135 -1.76 30.57 -2.74
CA THR A 135 -3.19 30.81 -2.47
C THR A 135 -4.13 29.92 -3.29
N ASP A 136 -3.59 29.08 -4.16
CA ASP A 136 -4.37 28.28 -5.09
C ASP A 136 -4.86 26.98 -4.43
N PRO A 137 -6.18 26.78 -4.21
CA PRO A 137 -6.71 25.56 -3.59
C PRO A 137 -6.47 24.30 -4.45
N ARG A 138 -6.07 24.48 -5.71
CA ARG A 138 -5.70 23.42 -6.65
C ARG A 138 -4.42 22.67 -6.22
N TRP A 139 -3.54 23.31 -5.44
CA TRP A 139 -2.38 22.63 -4.86
C TRP A 139 -2.78 21.61 -3.80
N LEU A 140 -3.80 21.91 -3.00
CA LEU A 140 -4.33 20.94 -2.03
C LEU A 140 -4.90 19.71 -2.75
N LEU A 141 -5.61 19.92 -3.87
CA LEU A 141 -6.11 18.81 -4.68
C LEU A 141 -4.95 17.94 -5.23
N THR A 142 -3.86 18.58 -5.63
CA THR A 142 -2.67 17.88 -6.13
C THR A 142 -1.99 17.05 -5.04
N ASP A 143 -1.82 17.61 -3.85
CA ASP A 143 -1.31 16.90 -2.68
C ASP A 143 -2.18 15.71 -2.28
N VAL A 144 -3.51 15.85 -2.34
CA VAL A 144 -4.47 14.76 -2.09
C VAL A 144 -4.33 13.67 -3.15
N LEU A 145 -4.20 14.03 -4.43
CA LEU A 145 -4.00 13.06 -5.51
C LEU A 145 -2.66 12.32 -5.37
N LEU A 146 -1.59 13.01 -4.99
CA LEU A 146 -0.29 12.41 -4.70
C LEU A 146 -0.39 11.45 -3.51
N LEU A 147 -1.04 11.87 -2.41
CA LEU A 147 -1.27 11.01 -1.25
C LEU A 147 -2.06 9.75 -1.61
N LEU A 148 -3.15 9.90 -2.36
CA LEU A 148 -4.01 8.79 -2.75
C LEU A 148 -3.28 7.83 -3.68
N SER A 149 -2.63 8.31 -4.74
CA SER A 149 -1.90 7.46 -5.68
C SER A 149 -0.73 6.72 -5.01
N TYR A 150 0.02 7.40 -4.14
CA TYR A 150 1.09 6.79 -3.34
C TYR A 150 0.53 5.74 -2.38
N SER A 151 -0.57 6.04 -1.67
CA SER A 151 -1.23 5.10 -0.77
C SER A 151 -1.78 3.88 -1.50
N ILE A 152 -2.44 4.08 -2.64
CA ILE A 152 -2.98 3.01 -3.48
C ILE A 152 -1.88 2.10 -3.98
N PHE A 153 -0.75 2.65 -4.45
CA PHE A 153 0.39 1.86 -4.87
C PHE A 153 0.85 0.91 -3.76
N PHE A 154 1.19 1.42 -2.59
CA PHE A 154 1.67 0.58 -1.48
C PHE A 154 0.60 -0.38 -0.96
N ALA A 155 -0.66 0.06 -0.87
CA ALA A 155 -1.77 -0.77 -0.45
C ALA A 155 -1.97 -1.97 -1.39
N LEU A 156 -2.00 -1.73 -2.70
CA LEU A 156 -2.23 -2.78 -3.69
C LEU A 156 -1.01 -3.68 -3.87
N MET A 157 0.22 -3.16 -3.77
CA MET A 157 1.43 -3.97 -3.72
C MET A 157 1.39 -4.92 -2.51
N THR A 158 1.09 -4.37 -1.34
CA THR A 158 0.96 -5.12 -0.09
C THR A 158 -0.11 -6.20 -0.22
N ARG A 159 -1.28 -5.86 -0.76
CA ARG A 159 -2.36 -6.81 -1.05
C ARG A 159 -1.90 -7.92 -2.00
N ALA A 160 -1.19 -7.59 -3.06
CA ALA A 160 -0.69 -8.58 -4.02
C ALA A 160 0.25 -9.58 -3.34
N PHE A 161 1.16 -9.13 -2.47
CA PHE A 161 2.02 -10.02 -1.70
C PHE A 161 1.25 -10.89 -0.71
N VAL A 162 0.23 -10.35 -0.03
CA VAL A 162 -0.62 -11.14 0.87
C VAL A 162 -1.37 -12.21 0.10
N LEU A 163 -1.96 -11.88 -1.05
CA LEU A 163 -2.66 -12.85 -1.92
C LEU A 163 -1.72 -13.97 -2.38
N LEU A 164 -0.49 -13.63 -2.78
CA LEU A 164 0.54 -14.61 -3.15
C LEU A 164 0.98 -15.47 -1.96
N GLY A 165 1.15 -14.88 -0.78
CA GLY A 165 1.46 -15.60 0.46
C GLY A 165 0.36 -16.58 0.86
N MET A 166 -0.90 -16.21 0.70
CA MET A 166 -2.01 -17.13 0.96
C MET A 166 -2.01 -18.29 -0.03
N LEU A 167 -1.72 -18.04 -1.32
CA LEU A 167 -1.60 -19.11 -2.32
C LEU A 167 -0.45 -20.09 -2.01
N GLU A 168 0.66 -19.61 -1.45
CA GLU A 168 1.78 -20.43 -1.01
C GLU A 168 1.42 -21.22 0.25
N TYR A 169 0.84 -20.57 1.26
CA TYR A 169 0.46 -21.17 2.53
C TYR A 169 -0.52 -22.33 2.35
N PHE A 170 -1.63 -22.10 1.64
CA PHE A 170 -2.63 -23.14 1.37
C PHE A 170 -2.15 -24.18 0.35
N GLY A 171 -1.16 -23.84 -0.49
CA GLY A 171 -0.57 -24.78 -1.43
C GLY A 171 0.37 -25.81 -0.78
N LYS A 172 0.85 -25.55 0.45
CA LYS A 172 1.72 -26.46 1.22
C LYS A 172 0.95 -27.40 2.16
N GLU A 173 -0.33 -27.11 2.43
CA GLU A 173 -1.21 -27.95 3.28
C GLU A 173 -1.87 -29.11 2.50
N GLU A 174 -1.65 -29.22 1.19
CA GLU A 174 -2.08 -30.35 0.33
C GLU A 174 -0.93 -31.33 0.04
#